data_AF-A0A7J6Q1F4-F1
#
_entry.id   AF-A0A7J6Q1F4-F1
#
_cell.length_a   1.000
_cell.length_b   1.000
_cell.length_c   1.000
_cell.angle_alpha   90.00
_cell.angle_beta   90.00
_cell.angle_gamma   90.00
#
_symmetry.space_group_name_H-M   'P 1'
#
loop_
_entity.id
_entity.type
_entity.pdbx_description
1 polymer ?
#
loop_
_entity_poly.entity_id
_entity_poly.type
_entity_poly.pdbx_seq_one_letter_code
_entity_poly.pdbx_strand_id
1 'polypeptide(L)'
;MVAENSQEGADTSAPGAAEGVVVSGGGHDGGIARDPEREGFIIKKTKAKEAEFYSLLFSIPTDPPLVSPHITERQERLLEKLKSLVPTCVNVERFSDEKKSAYRICLEDLTHGMKEPCVMDVKLGDKYWENGYTVAREIG
;
A
#
# COMPACT_ATOMS: atom_id res chain seq x y z
N MET A 1 -34.22 48.27 15.27
CA MET A 1 -33.10 47.39 15.70
C MET A 1 -32.82 46.43 14.54
N VAL A 2 -31.78 46.73 13.75
CA VAL A 2 -30.55 45.91 13.51
C VAL A 2 -30.86 44.49 13.01
N ALA A 3 -30.27 43.90 11.97
CA ALA A 3 -29.58 44.24 10.71
C ALA A 3 -29.31 42.87 10.03
N GLU A 4 -29.34 42.81 8.69
CA GLU A 4 -28.55 41.92 7.78
C GLU A 4 -28.59 40.37 8.00
N ASN A 5 -28.32 39.45 7.05
CA ASN A 5 -27.60 39.50 5.78
C ASN A 5 -27.95 38.27 4.90
N SER A 6 -27.56 38.35 3.63
CA SER A 6 -27.76 37.42 2.51
C SER A 6 -26.70 36.29 2.39
N GLN A 7 -26.85 35.47 1.33
CA GLN A 7 -25.87 34.58 0.62
C GLN A 7 -25.81 33.10 1.04
N GLU A 8 -26.15 32.13 0.17
CA GLU A 8 -25.49 31.61 -1.07
C GLU A 8 -24.31 30.65 -0.82
N GLY A 9 -24.43 29.44 -1.37
CA GLY A 9 -23.35 28.69 -2.03
C GLY A 9 -22.24 28.03 -1.18
N ALA A 10 -22.15 26.71 -1.27
CA ALA A 10 -20.90 25.94 -1.20
C ALA A 10 -21.17 24.58 -1.87
N ASP A 11 -20.98 24.39 -3.17
CA ASP A 11 -19.71 24.30 -3.89
C ASP A 11 -18.55 23.81 -2.99
N THR A 12 -18.47 22.49 -2.83
CA THR A 12 -17.30 21.82 -2.27
C THR A 12 -16.29 21.53 -3.38
N SER A 13 -15.96 22.54 -4.18
CA SER A 13 -14.70 22.58 -4.92
C SER A 13 -13.67 23.19 -3.99
N ALA A 14 -12.92 22.35 -3.27
CA ALA A 14 -11.75 22.83 -2.55
C ALA A 14 -10.56 22.91 -3.53
N PRO A 15 -10.04 24.11 -3.83
CA PRO A 15 -8.82 24.28 -4.59
C PRO A 15 -7.63 24.07 -3.65
N GLY A 16 -6.73 23.17 -4.01
CA GLY A 16 -5.54 22.92 -3.21
C GLY A 16 -4.93 21.58 -3.56
N ALA A 17 -4.32 21.49 -4.75
CA ALA A 17 -3.34 20.46 -5.03
C ALA A 17 -2.19 20.64 -4.04
N ALA A 18 -2.28 19.99 -2.87
CA ALA A 18 -1.19 19.88 -1.95
C ALA A 18 -0.13 18.99 -2.59
N GLU A 19 1.00 19.59 -2.97
CA GLU A 19 2.22 18.86 -3.29
C GLU A 19 2.52 17.89 -2.15
N GLY A 20 2.39 16.59 -2.42
CA GLY A 20 2.68 15.53 -1.44
C GLY A 20 1.56 14.52 -1.21
N VAL A 21 0.33 14.78 -1.69
CA VAL A 21 -0.77 13.80 -1.58
C VAL A 21 -0.63 12.74 -2.67
N VAL A 22 -0.45 11.48 -2.25
CA VAL A 22 -0.52 10.30 -3.12
C VAL A 22 -1.99 9.94 -3.31
N VAL A 23 -2.39 9.62 -4.54
CA VAL A 23 -3.73 9.08 -4.80
C VAL A 23 -3.81 7.67 -4.21
N SER A 24 -4.62 7.50 -3.17
CA SER A 24 -4.79 6.22 -2.48
C SER A 24 -6.05 5.50 -2.96
N GLY A 25 -5.88 4.47 -3.79
CA GLY A 25 -6.85 3.38 -3.92
C GLY A 25 -6.62 2.32 -2.83
N GLY A 26 -7.60 1.48 -2.48
CA GLY A 26 -7.34 0.28 -1.68
C GLY A 26 -7.71 0.31 -0.19
N GLY A 27 -8.08 1.44 0.41
CA GLY A 27 -8.43 1.51 1.84
C GLY A 27 -7.24 1.19 2.77
N HIS A 28 -6.10 1.86 2.54
CA HIS A 28 -4.88 1.65 3.32
C HIS A 28 -4.82 2.60 4.53
N ASP A 29 -5.11 2.10 5.73
CA ASP A 29 -4.96 2.84 7.00
C ASP A 29 -3.50 3.09 7.42
N GLY A 30 -2.52 2.62 6.63
CA GLY A 30 -1.10 2.54 7.03
C GLY A 30 -0.28 3.82 6.83
N GLY A 31 -0.75 4.79 6.07
CA GLY A 31 0.07 5.91 5.63
C GLY A 31 0.89 5.53 4.40
N ILE A 32 0.60 6.21 3.29
CA ILE A 32 1.34 6.16 2.04
C ILE A 32 1.87 7.57 1.82
N ALA A 33 3.17 7.68 1.54
CA ALA A 33 3.82 8.95 1.23
C ALA A 33 4.70 8.77 0.00
N ARG A 34 4.96 9.85 -0.75
CA ARG A 34 6.00 9.83 -1.79
C ARG A 34 7.37 9.65 -1.14
N ASP A 35 8.24 8.91 -1.82
CA ASP A 35 9.63 8.76 -1.40
C ASP A 35 10.37 10.10 -1.64
N PRO A 36 10.91 10.76 -0.59
CA PRO A 36 11.60 12.03 -0.74
C PRO A 36 12.97 11.90 -1.43
N GLU A 37 13.54 10.69 -1.45
CA GLU A 37 14.86 10.42 -2.03
C GLU A 37 14.76 9.87 -3.46
N ARG A 38 13.57 9.44 -3.88
CA ARG A 38 13.36 8.76 -5.16
C ARG A 38 12.08 9.20 -5.85
N GLU A 39 12.24 10.05 -6.87
CA GLU A 39 11.13 10.46 -7.73
C GLU A 39 10.48 9.25 -8.41
N GLY A 40 9.14 9.25 -8.47
CA GLY A 40 8.37 8.14 -9.04
C GLY A 40 8.14 6.96 -8.10
N PHE A 41 8.44 7.11 -6.81
CA PHE A 41 8.23 6.05 -5.81
C PHE A 41 7.42 6.53 -4.61
N ILE A 42 6.79 5.59 -3.93
CA ILE A 42 6.05 5.75 -2.68
C ILE A 42 6.60 4.83 -1.60
N ILE A 43 6.55 5.30 -0.36
CA ILE A 43 6.81 4.53 0.84
C ILE A 43 5.46 4.16 1.44
N LYS A 44 5.22 2.85 1.59
CA LYS A 44 4.00 2.30 2.19
C LYS A 44 4.33 1.55 3.46
N LYS A 45 3.71 1.96 4.58
CA LYS A 45 3.71 1.14 5.81
C LYS A 45 2.84 -0.09 5.58
N THR A 46 3.36 -1.26 5.92
CA THR A 46 2.70 -2.54 5.66
C THR A 46 2.91 -3.58 6.77
N LYS A 47 2.23 -4.71 6.62
CA LYS A 47 2.27 -5.91 7.46
C LYS A 47 3.32 -6.90 6.92
N ALA A 48 3.73 -7.84 7.77
CA ALA A 48 4.73 -8.86 7.47
C ALA A 48 4.48 -9.61 6.14
N LYS A 49 3.25 -10.10 5.91
CA LYS A 49 2.90 -10.85 4.70
C LYS A 49 3.17 -10.10 3.38
N GLU A 50 2.89 -8.80 3.33
CA GLU A 50 3.15 -8.01 2.11
C GLU A 50 4.66 -7.75 1.93
N ALA A 51 5.37 -7.48 3.03
CA ALA A 51 6.83 -7.33 3.00
C ALA A 51 7.54 -8.63 2.57
N GLU A 52 7.11 -9.78 3.10
CA GLU A 52 7.58 -11.12 2.70
C GLU A 52 7.31 -11.37 1.21
N PHE A 53 6.10 -11.04 0.72
CA PHE A 53 5.74 -11.21 -0.68
C PHE A 53 6.67 -10.41 -1.61
N TYR A 54 6.87 -9.12 -1.35
CA TYR A 54 7.73 -8.28 -2.18
C TYR A 54 9.22 -8.64 -2.05
N SER A 55 9.69 -8.98 -0.84
CA SER A 55 11.05 -9.46 -0.62
C SER A 55 11.33 -10.74 -1.43
N LEU A 56 10.39 -11.69 -1.42
CA LEU A 56 10.50 -12.90 -2.23
C LEU A 56 10.42 -12.59 -3.74
N LEU A 57 9.41 -11.84 -4.17
CA LEU A 57 9.14 -11.57 -5.57
C LEU A 57 10.30 -10.85 -6.26
N PHE A 58 10.92 -9.87 -5.60
CA PHE A 58 12.02 -9.07 -6.16
C PHE A 58 13.40 -9.48 -5.63
N SER A 59 13.49 -10.56 -4.85
CA SER A 59 14.74 -11.04 -4.24
C SER A 59 15.46 -9.94 -3.43
N ILE A 60 14.69 -9.13 -2.70
CA ILE A 60 15.20 -8.02 -1.91
C ILE A 60 15.75 -8.57 -0.58
N PRO A 61 17.05 -8.40 -0.29
CA PRO A 61 17.63 -8.86 0.97
C PRO A 61 17.08 -8.04 2.14
N THR A 62 16.78 -8.72 3.24
CA THR A 62 16.38 -8.10 4.50
C THR A 62 17.23 -8.65 5.65
N ASP A 63 17.46 -7.85 6.68
CA ASP A 63 18.14 -8.27 7.90
C ASP A 63 17.23 -8.09 9.14
N PRO A 64 16.76 -9.18 9.78
CA PRO A 64 16.95 -10.58 9.39
C PRO A 64 16.15 -10.94 8.11
N PRO A 65 16.47 -12.07 7.44
CA PRO A 65 15.71 -12.55 6.30
C PRO A 65 14.22 -12.78 6.65
N LEU A 66 13.31 -12.22 5.85
CA LEU A 66 11.86 -12.39 6.05
C LEU A 66 11.34 -13.75 5.60
N VAL A 67 12.02 -14.37 4.63
CA VAL A 67 11.58 -15.62 4.02
C VAL A 67 12.77 -16.55 3.92
N SER A 68 12.62 -17.80 4.36
CA SER A 68 13.58 -18.85 4.02
C SER A 68 13.21 -19.36 2.62
N PRO A 69 14.10 -19.26 1.62
CA PRO A 69 13.77 -19.58 0.23
C PRO A 69 13.68 -21.10 0.03
N HIS A 70 12.53 -21.68 0.41
CA HIS A 70 12.10 -22.98 -0.07
C HIS A 70 10.91 -22.76 -0.99
N ILE A 71 11.20 -22.32 -2.21
CA ILE A 71 10.21 -22.20 -3.27
C ILE A 71 10.40 -23.34 -4.27
N THR A 72 9.28 -23.83 -4.79
CA THR A 72 9.27 -24.82 -5.87
C THR A 72 9.53 -24.14 -7.20
N GLU A 73 10.06 -24.88 -8.17
CA GLU A 73 10.26 -24.39 -9.55
C GLU A 73 8.95 -23.85 -10.18
N ARG A 74 7.80 -24.42 -9.79
CA ARG A 74 6.48 -23.90 -10.20
C ARG A 74 6.23 -22.50 -9.64
N GLN A 75 6.58 -22.26 -8.37
CA GLN A 75 6.42 -20.95 -7.74
C GLN A 75 7.38 -19.93 -8.34
N GLU A 76 8.62 -20.30 -8.64
CA GLU A 76 9.57 -19.44 -9.36
C GLU A 76 8.98 -18.94 -10.69
N ARG A 77 8.47 -19.86 -11.52
CA ARG A 77 7.82 -19.48 -12.79
C ARG A 77 6.60 -18.59 -12.61
N LEU A 78 5.88 -18.70 -11.50
CA LEU A 78 4.74 -17.82 -11.19
C LEU A 78 5.22 -16.44 -10.74
N LEU A 79 6.25 -16.38 -9.89
CA LEU A 79 6.85 -15.13 -9.44
C LEU A 79 7.39 -14.32 -10.62
N GLU A 80 8.09 -14.96 -11.57
CA GLU A 80 8.57 -14.28 -12.79
C GLU A 80 7.44 -13.64 -13.60
N LYS A 81 6.28 -14.30 -13.70
CA LYS A 81 5.11 -13.71 -14.38
C LYS A 81 4.53 -12.55 -13.59
N LEU A 82 4.44 -12.69 -12.26
CA LEU A 82 3.85 -11.69 -11.37
C LEU A 82 4.67 -10.40 -11.30
N LYS A 83 5.99 -10.44 -11.47
CA LYS A 83 6.87 -9.24 -11.44
C LYS A 83 6.38 -8.12 -12.34
N SER A 84 5.89 -8.46 -13.53
CA SER A 84 5.39 -7.48 -14.52
C SER A 84 3.96 -6.98 -14.27
N LEU A 85 3.25 -7.56 -13.29
CA LEU A 85 1.83 -7.32 -13.02
C LEU A 85 1.60 -6.56 -11.71
N VAL A 86 2.67 -6.24 -10.97
CA VAL A 86 2.62 -5.52 -9.70
C VAL A 86 3.56 -4.33 -9.73
N PRO A 87 3.38 -3.32 -8.87
CA PRO A 87 4.33 -2.22 -8.74
C PRO A 87 5.74 -2.74 -8.45
N THR A 88 6.74 -2.16 -9.12
CA THR A 88 8.14 -2.49 -8.85
C THR A 88 8.48 -2.16 -7.40
N CYS A 89 9.08 -3.11 -6.67
CA CYS A 89 9.58 -2.85 -5.32
C CYS A 89 11.10 -2.77 -5.34
N VAL A 90 11.65 -1.73 -4.71
CA VAL A 90 13.11 -1.48 -4.67
C VAL A 90 13.69 -1.59 -3.27
N ASN A 91 12.86 -1.56 -2.23
CA ASN A 91 13.32 -1.67 -0.85
C ASN A 91 12.24 -2.27 0.06
N VAL A 92 12.68 -3.09 1.02
CA VAL A 92 11.87 -3.63 2.11
C VAL A 92 12.61 -3.39 3.40
N GLU A 93 12.04 -2.56 4.27
CA GLU A 93 12.67 -2.14 5.53
C GLU A 93 11.80 -2.57 6.71
N ARG A 94 12.44 -3.16 7.73
CA ARG A 94 11.82 -3.36 9.04
C ARG A 94 12.09 -2.13 9.89
N PHE A 95 11.05 -1.59 10.52
CA PHE A 95 11.22 -0.54 11.52
C PHE A 95 10.54 -0.94 12.83
N SER A 96 11.13 -0.53 13.95
CA SER A 96 10.52 -0.73 15.25
C SER A 96 9.55 0.41 15.54
N ASP A 97 8.25 0.11 15.57
CA ASP A 97 7.33 0.84 16.44
C ASP A 97 7.39 0.17 17.81
N GLU A 98 7.45 0.95 18.90
CA GLU A 98 7.69 0.52 20.30
C GLU A 98 6.84 -0.67 20.81
N LYS A 99 5.80 -1.09 20.07
CA LYS A 99 4.88 -2.17 20.47
C LYS A 99 4.66 -3.25 19.42
N LYS A 100 5.08 -3.09 18.15
CA LYS A 100 4.89 -4.10 17.07
C LYS A 100 5.94 -3.96 15.97
N SER A 101 6.38 -5.08 15.40
CA SER A 101 7.16 -5.05 14.16
C SER A 101 6.30 -4.49 13.03
N ALA A 102 6.79 -3.44 12.40
CA ALA A 102 6.15 -2.82 11.25
C ALA A 102 7.15 -2.77 10.08
N TYR A 103 6.63 -2.82 8.86
CA TYR A 103 7.43 -2.86 7.65
C TYR A 103 7.12 -1.66 6.78
N ARG A 104 8.13 -1.17 6.06
CA ARG A 104 7.97 -0.24 4.95
C ARG A 104 8.43 -0.93 3.68
N ILE A 105 7.69 -0.70 2.61
CA ILE A 105 8.10 -1.08 1.27
C ILE A 105 8.16 0.18 0.41
N CYS A 106 9.19 0.29 -0.41
CA CYS A 106 9.31 1.33 -1.43
C CYS A 106 8.83 0.75 -2.77
N LEU A 107 7.73 1.31 -3.28
CA LEU A 107 7.04 0.85 -4.48
C LEU A 107 7.03 1.94 -5.54
N GLU A 108 7.03 1.54 -6.80
CA GLU A 108 6.72 2.41 -7.93
C GLU A 108 5.37 3.11 -7.74
N ASP A 109 5.35 4.43 -7.96
CA ASP A 109 4.13 5.24 -8.00
C ASP A 109 3.48 5.11 -9.38
N LEU A 110 2.46 4.26 -9.48
CA LEU A 110 1.71 4.04 -10.72
C LEU A 110 1.01 5.30 -11.25
N THR A 111 0.87 6.35 -10.44
CA THR A 111 0.24 7.62 -10.82
C THR A 111 1.25 8.72 -11.14
N HIS A 112 2.54 8.43 -11.06
CA HIS A 112 3.57 9.41 -11.32
C HIS A 112 3.49 9.97 -12.76
N GLY A 113 3.62 11.29 -12.89
CA GLY A 113 3.51 12.00 -14.17
C GLY A 113 2.08 12.14 -14.71
N MET A 114 1.06 11.58 -14.05
CA MET A 114 -0.33 11.74 -14.45
C MET A 114 -0.90 13.05 -13.91
N LYS A 115 -1.48 13.87 -14.80
CA LYS A 115 -2.11 15.13 -14.41
C LYS A 115 -3.40 14.91 -13.62
N GLU A 116 -4.26 14.00 -14.11
CA GLU A 116 -5.58 13.70 -13.57
C GLU A 116 -5.81 12.18 -13.60
N PRO A 117 -5.18 11.41 -12.68
CA PRO A 117 -5.29 9.96 -12.66
C PRO A 117 -6.70 9.50 -12.27
N CYS A 118 -7.29 8.62 -13.09
CA CYS A 118 -8.54 7.93 -12.76
C CYS A 118 -8.21 6.53 -12.23
N VAL A 119 -8.51 6.27 -10.95
CA VAL A 119 -8.16 5.01 -10.28
C VAL A 119 -9.43 4.20 -9.99
N MET A 120 -9.37 2.91 -10.29
CA MET A 120 -10.40 1.93 -9.90
C MET A 120 -9.74 0.80 -9.12
N ASP A 121 -10.24 0.54 -7.91
CA ASP A 121 -9.81 -0.59 -7.09
C ASP A 121 -10.79 -1.76 -7.27
N VAL A 122 -10.30 -2.89 -7.78
CA VAL A 122 -11.10 -4.11 -7.98
C VAL A 122 -10.53 -5.21 -7.10
N LYS A 123 -11.30 -5.65 -6.11
CA LYS A 123 -10.91 -6.75 -5.21
C LYS A 123 -11.16 -8.10 -5.88
N LEU A 124 -10.10 -8.89 -6.01
CA LEU A 124 -10.13 -10.22 -6.65
C LEU A 124 -10.21 -11.36 -5.61
N GLY A 125 -10.90 -12.44 -5.96
CA GLY A 125 -11.01 -13.67 -5.17
C GLY A 125 -12.45 -14.07 -4.85
N ASP A 126 -12.70 -15.38 -4.74
CA ASP A 126 -14.04 -15.94 -4.48
C ASP A 126 -14.49 -15.76 -3.01
N LYS A 127 -13.53 -15.44 -2.12
CA LYS A 127 -13.75 -15.16 -0.70
C LYS A 127 -12.85 -14.01 -0.27
N TYR A 128 -13.42 -13.12 0.53
CA TYR A 128 -12.71 -11.94 1.07
C TYR A 128 -12.22 -12.14 2.50
N TRP A 129 -12.41 -13.34 3.06
CA TRP A 129 -11.86 -13.76 4.34
C TRP A 129 -11.04 -15.05 4.15
N GLU A 130 -9.83 -15.07 4.71
CA GLU A 130 -9.08 -16.32 4.88
C GLU A 130 -9.74 -17.13 6.01
N ASN A 131 -9.95 -18.44 5.81
CA ASN A 131 -10.46 -19.38 6.84
C ASN A 131 -9.56 -19.53 8.09
N GLY A 132 -8.53 -18.68 8.26
CA GLY A 132 -7.66 -18.64 9.44
C GLY A 132 -7.93 -17.47 10.41
N TYR A 133 -8.92 -16.61 10.14
CA TYR A 133 -9.23 -15.43 10.97
C TYR A 133 -10.51 -15.54 11.82
N THR A 134 -11.17 -16.70 11.86
CA THR A 134 -12.36 -16.95 12.69
C THR A 134 -12.18 -18.21 13.55
N VAL A 135 -11.31 -18.13 14.55
CA VAL A 135 -11.49 -18.89 15.79
C VAL A 135 -11.31 -17.93 16.96
N ALA A 136 -12.32 -17.11 17.20
CA ALA A 136 -12.51 -16.48 18.49
C ALA A 136 -13.99 -16.26 18.74
N ARG A 137 -14.47 -16.93 19.80
CA ARG A 137 -15.78 -16.84 20.47
C ARG A 137 -16.86 -17.82 20.00
N GLU A 138 -16.63 -19.10 20.28
CA GLU A 138 -17.64 -19.79 21.10
C GLU A 138 -17.35 -19.41 22.54
N ILE A 139 -18.19 -18.53 23.08
CA ILE A 139 -18.30 -18.31 24.53
C ILE A 139 -19.23 -19.43 25.01
N GLY A 140 -18.66 -20.40 25.73
CA GLY A 140 -19.42 -21.22 26.66
C GLY A 140 -19.71 -20.45 27.94
#